data_AF-A0A2P9DTT7-F1
#
_entry.id   AF-A0A2P9DTT7-F1
#
_cell.length_a   1.000
_cell.length_b   1.000
_cell.length_c   1.000
_cell.angle_alpha   90.00
_cell.angle_beta   90.00
_cell.angle_gamma   90.00
#
_symmetry.space_group_name_H-M   'P 1'
#
loop_
_entity.id
_entity.type
_entity.pdbx_description
1 polymer ?
#
loop_
_entity_poly.entity_id
_entity_poly.type
_entity_poly.pdbx_seq_one_letter_code
_entity_poly.pdbx_strand_id
1 'polypeptide(L)'
;NRRLRTVGELIQNQIRVGMSRMERVVRERMTTQDVEAITPQTLINIRPVVAAIKEFFGTSQLMDQNNPLSGLTQKRRLSALGPGGLSRERAGLEVRDVHPSHYGR
;
A
#
# COMPACT_ATOMS: atom_id res chain seq x y z
N ASN A 1 6.74 -21.25 -5.51
CA ASN A 1 6.71 -20.42 -4.28
C ASN A 1 6.13 -19.05 -4.56
N ARG A 2 4.82 -18.87 -4.40
CA ARG A 2 4.11 -17.57 -4.54
C ARG A 2 3.33 -17.31 -3.25
N ARG A 3 3.33 -16.06 -2.77
CA ARG A 3 2.61 -15.61 -1.56
C ARG A 3 1.58 -14.56 -1.93
N LEU A 4 0.43 -14.59 -1.27
CA LEU A 4 -0.58 -13.55 -1.36
C LEU A 4 -0.28 -12.42 -0.37
N ARG A 5 -0.43 -11.18 -0.84
CA ARG A 5 -0.39 -9.99 0.01
C ARG A 5 -1.81 -9.52 0.25
N THR A 6 -2.23 -9.49 1.51
CA THR A 6 -3.57 -9.03 1.88
C THR A 6 -3.61 -7.50 1.92
N VAL A 7 -4.82 -6.93 1.94
CA VAL A 7 -5.03 -5.48 2.02
C VAL A 7 -4.32 -4.88 3.25
N GLY A 8 -4.32 -5.60 4.37
CA GLY A 8 -3.63 -5.19 5.60
C GLY A 8 -2.11 -5.04 5.43
N GLU A 9 -1.48 -5.94 4.69
CA GLU A 9 -0.04 -5.84 4.39
C GLU A 9 0.25 -4.65 3.46
N LEU A 10 -0.61 -4.42 2.46
CA LEU A 10 -0.44 -3.31 1.52
C LEU A 10 -0.55 -1.95 2.21
N ILE A 11 -1.56 -1.77 3.07
CA ILE A 11 -1.73 -0.51 3.80
C ILE A 11 -0.62 -0.31 4.85
N GLN A 12 -0.19 -1.38 5.53
CA GLN A 12 0.91 -1.31 6.50
C GLN A 12 2.20 -0.80 5.85
N ASN A 13 2.50 -1.24 4.62
CA ASN A 13 3.66 -0.76 3.88
C ASN A 13 3.57 0.74 3.56
N GLN A 14 2.39 1.24 3.17
CA GLN A 14 2.21 2.66 2.90
C GLN A 14 2.28 3.51 4.17
N ILE A 15 1.71 3.02 5.27
CA ILE A 15 1.83 3.67 6.58
C ILE A 15 3.30 3.73 7.00
N ARG A 16 4.07 2.64 6.82
CA ARG A 16 5.51 2.62 7.12
C ARG A 16 6.28 3.68 6.33
N VAL A 17 5.97 3.86 5.04
CA VAL A 17 6.56 4.93 4.21
C VAL A 17 6.17 6.31 4.75
N GLY A 18 4.90 6.52 5.10
CA GLY A 18 4.44 7.77 5.72
C GLY A 18 5.14 8.08 7.05
N MET A 19 5.34 7.07 7.89
CA MET A 19 6.05 7.18 9.16
C MET A 19 7.52 7.53 8.96
N SER A 20 8.20 6.90 8.00
CA SER A 20 9.60 7.22 7.68
C SER A 20 9.77 8.67 7.19
N ARG A 21 8.82 9.18 6.40
CA ARG A 21 8.80 10.60 6.00
C ARG A 21 8.60 11.53 7.20
N MET A 22 7.70 11.17 8.13
CA MET A 22 7.47 11.94 9.35
C MET A 22 8.69 11.91 10.29
N GLU A 23 9.34 10.77 10.46
CA GLU A 23 10.58 10.62 11.25
C GLU A 23 11.67 11.57 10.73
N ARG A 24 11.84 11.64 9.41
CA ARG A 24 12.80 12.56 8.78
C ARG A 24 12.48 14.02 9.13
N VAL A 25 11.22 14.44 9.01
CA VAL A 25 10.79 15.81 9.34
C VAL A 25 11.01 16.13 10.83
N VAL A 26 10.74 15.17 11.71
CA VAL A 26 10.99 15.31 13.15
C VAL A 26 12.48 15.50 13.42
N ARG A 27 13.35 14.68 12.81
CA ARG A 27 14.80 14.79 12.96
C ARG A 27 15.33 16.13 12.45
N GLU A 28 14.85 16.59 11.30
CA GLU A 28 15.21 17.90 10.73
C GLU A 28 14.81 19.03 11.70
N ARG A 29 13.58 19.03 12.23
CA ARG A 29 13.10 20.04 13.20
C ARG A 29 13.89 20.04 14.51
N MET A 30 14.27 18.87 15.01
CA MET A 30 15.09 18.76 16.23
C MET A 30 16.47 19.42 16.06
N THR A 31 17.01 19.47 14.85
CA THR A 31 18.31 20.13 14.58
C THR A 31 18.23 21.64 14.34
N THR A 32 17.05 22.17 14.02
CA THR A 32 16.86 23.60 13.66
C THR A 32 16.13 24.42 14.72
N GLN A 33 15.33 23.79 15.59
CA GLN A 33 14.58 24.50 16.63
C GLN A 33 15.41 24.71 17.89
N ASP A 34 15.11 25.81 18.59
CA ASP A 34 15.77 26.16 19.84
C ASP A 34 15.31 25.25 20.98
N VAL A 35 16.26 24.79 21.82
CA VAL A 35 16.05 23.69 22.77
C VAL A 35 14.97 24.02 23.80
N GLU A 36 14.86 25.29 24.19
CA GLU A 36 13.87 25.76 25.18
C GLU A 36 12.44 25.83 24.62
N ALA A 37 12.28 25.88 23.29
CA ALA A 37 10.98 25.97 22.63
C ALA A 37 10.48 24.61 22.09
N ILE A 38 11.29 23.55 22.19
CA ILE A 38 10.92 22.22 21.67
C ILE A 38 9.85 21.59 22.57
N THR A 39 8.69 21.29 21.98
CA THR A 39 7.68 20.43 22.59
C THR A 39 7.36 19.27 21.65
N PRO A 40 6.91 18.11 22.16
CA PRO A 40 6.55 16.97 21.31
C PRO A 40 5.51 17.32 20.24
N GLN A 41 4.60 18.25 20.54
CA GLN A 41 3.56 18.70 19.61
C GLN A 41 4.12 19.53 18.44
N THR A 42 5.15 20.35 18.65
CA THR A 42 5.76 21.16 17.57
C THR A 42 6.61 20.31 16.62
N LEU A 43 7.10 19.18 17.07
CA LEU A 43 7.89 18.24 16.28
C LEU A 43 7.03 17.37 15.36
N ILE A 44 5.88 16.90 15.84
CA ILE A 44 5.03 15.96 15.11
C ILE A 44 4.26 16.67 13.99
N ASN A 45 4.44 16.20 12.76
CA ASN A 45 3.64 16.62 11.61
C ASN A 45 2.95 15.41 10.97
N ILE A 46 1.62 15.34 11.11
CA ILE A 46 0.82 14.21 10.62
C ILE A 46 0.58 14.21 9.10
N ARG A 47 0.85 15.34 8.41
CA ARG A 47 0.53 15.49 6.97
C ARG A 47 1.15 14.40 6.08
N PRO A 48 2.40 13.96 6.26
CA PRO A 48 2.99 12.91 5.43
C PRO A 48 2.28 11.56 5.55
N VAL A 49 1.80 11.20 6.73
CA VAL A 49 1.05 9.95 6.95
C VAL A 49 -0.32 10.03 6.31
N VAL A 50 -1.04 11.13 6.52
CA VAL A 50 -2.36 11.35 5.89
C VAL A 50 -2.26 11.34 4.37
N ALA A 51 -1.22 11.98 3.81
CA ALA A 51 -0.97 11.98 2.37
C ALA A 51 -0.74 10.56 1.83
N ALA A 52 0.12 9.76 2.49
CA ALA A 52 0.39 8.38 2.09
C ALA A 52 -0.87 7.50 2.11
N ILE A 53 -1.72 7.65 3.13
CA ILE A 53 -2.99 6.92 3.22
C ILE A 53 -3.95 7.36 2.11
N LYS A 54 -4.07 8.68 1.87
CA LYS A 54 -4.94 9.21 0.80
C LYS A 54 -4.50 8.75 -0.59
N GLU A 55 -3.20 8.76 -0.86
CA GLU A 55 -2.63 8.30 -2.13
C GLU A 55 -2.89 6.80 -2.36
N PHE A 56 -2.75 5.99 -1.31
CA PHE A 56 -3.05 4.56 -1.37
C PHE A 56 -4.50 4.28 -1.74
N PHE A 57 -5.46 4.93 -1.08
CA PHE A 57 -6.88 4.73 -1.40
C PHE A 57 -7.31 5.45 -2.67
N GLY A 58 -6.66 6.55 -3.06
CA GLY A 58 -6.97 7.30 -4.28
C GLY A 58 -6.61 6.54 -5.56
N THR A 59 -5.68 5.56 -5.48
CA THR A 59 -5.30 4.69 -6.60
C THR A 59 -6.07 3.36 -6.63
N SER A 60 -7.06 3.18 -5.75
CA SER A 60 -7.87 1.95 -5.70
C SER A 60 -8.87 1.86 -6.86
N GLN A 61 -9.17 0.64 -7.30
CA GLN A 61 -10.13 0.41 -8.39
C GLN A 61 -11.56 0.71 -7.95
N LEU A 62 -12.36 1.29 -8.85
CA LEU A 62 -13.79 1.48 -8.63
C LEU A 62 -14.48 0.11 -8.49
N MET A 63 -15.38 0.00 -7.53
CA MET A 63 -16.13 -1.23 -7.27
C MET A 63 -17.25 -1.42 -8.31
N ASP A 64 -17.36 -2.63 -8.85
CA ASP A 64 -18.45 -3.08 -9.71
C ASP A 64 -19.69 -3.34 -8.86
N GLN A 65 -20.75 -2.59 -9.15
CA GLN A 65 -22.00 -2.58 -8.38
C GLN A 65 -23.18 -3.14 -9.19
N ASN A 66 -22.94 -3.79 -10.32
CA ASN A 66 -24.04 -4.26 -11.17
C ASN A 66 -24.93 -5.28 -10.47
N ASN A 67 -24.36 -6.13 -9.60
CA ASN A 67 -25.08 -7.07 -8.77
C ASN A 67 -24.17 -7.55 -7.59
N PRO A 68 -24.75 -8.18 -6.54
CA PRO A 68 -23.97 -8.65 -5.39
C PRO A 68 -22.85 -9.65 -5.74
N LEU A 69 -23.04 -10.48 -6.78
CA LEU A 69 -22.05 -11.46 -7.22
C LEU A 69 -20.85 -10.78 -7.89
N SER A 70 -21.07 -9.76 -8.71
CA SER A 70 -20.02 -8.93 -9.30
C SER A 70 -19.15 -8.29 -8.22
N GLY A 71 -19.79 -7.68 -7.22
CA GLY A 71 -19.08 -7.06 -6.09
C GLY A 71 -18.28 -8.07 -5.27
N LEU A 72 -18.81 -9.28 -5.03
CA LEU A 72 -18.10 -10.35 -4.32
C LEU A 72 -16.89 -10.86 -5.14
N THR A 73 -17.09 -11.06 -6.44
CA THR A 73 -16.06 -11.55 -7.37
C THR A 73 -14.89 -10.58 -7.46
N GLN A 74 -15.16 -9.28 -7.54
CA GLN A 74 -14.10 -8.27 -7.56
C GLN A 74 -13.32 -8.22 -6.25
N LYS A 75 -14.00 -8.28 -5.10
CA LYS A 75 -13.35 -8.27 -3.77
C LYS A 75 -12.42 -9.47 -3.55
N ARG A 76 -12.73 -10.62 -4.16
CA ARG A 76 -11.93 -11.86 -4.06
C ARG A 76 -10.92 -12.04 -5.19
N ARG A 77 -10.84 -11.10 -6.13
CA ARG A 77 -9.94 -11.19 -7.29
C ARG A 77 -8.48 -11.05 -6.84
N LEU A 78 -7.65 -11.98 -7.26
CA LEU A 78 -6.20 -11.93 -7.07
C LEU A 78 -5.52 -11.31 -8.30
N SER A 79 -4.51 -10.47 -8.07
CA SER A 79 -3.72 -9.84 -9.14
C SER A 79 -2.23 -10.10 -8.91
N ALA A 80 -1.53 -10.51 -9.96
CA ALA A 80 -0.06 -10.56 -9.99
C ALA A 80 0.57 -9.24 -10.47
N LEU A 81 -0.26 -8.27 -10.85
CA LEU A 81 0.15 -6.95 -11.35
C LEU A 81 0.15 -5.93 -10.22
N GLY A 82 1.10 -5.00 -10.25
CA GLY A 82 1.22 -3.90 -9.30
C GLY A 82 2.64 -3.73 -8.76
N PRO A 83 2.84 -2.82 -7.79
CA PRO A 83 4.15 -2.57 -7.17
C PRO A 83 4.76 -3.85 -6.57
N GLY A 84 5.93 -4.24 -7.06
CA GLY A 84 6.60 -5.49 -6.66
C GLY A 84 6.01 -6.77 -7.27
N GLY A 85 5.09 -6.64 -8.23
CA GLY A 85 4.57 -7.72 -9.06
C GLY A 85 5.14 -7.69 -10.48
N LEU A 86 4.48 -8.37 -11.40
CA LEU A 86 4.86 -8.41 -12.80
C LEU A 86 4.31 -7.20 -13.57
N SER A 87 5.03 -6.73 -14.58
CA SER A 87 4.46 -5.83 -15.58
C SER A 87 3.70 -6.63 -16.64
N ARG A 88 2.64 -6.05 -17.21
CA ARG A 88 1.84 -6.73 -18.25
C ARG A 88 2.68 -7.13 -19.46
N GLU A 89 3.61 -6.27 -19.84
CA GLU A 89 4.48 -6.43 -21.00
C GLU A 89 5.58 -7.49 -20.81
N ARG A 90 6.08 -7.66 -19.57
CA ARG A 90 7.17 -8.62 -19.28
C ARG A 90 6.68 -9.95 -18.70
N ALA A 91 5.38 -10.10 -18.47
CA ALA A 91 4.82 -11.34 -17.95
C ALA A 91 4.86 -12.44 -19.02
N GLY A 92 5.79 -13.38 -18.87
CA GLY A 92 5.94 -14.55 -19.75
C GLY A 92 4.75 -15.52 -19.67
N LEU A 93 4.68 -16.42 -20.67
CA LEU A 93 3.58 -17.37 -20.84
C LEU A 93 3.42 -18.32 -19.63
N GLU A 94 4.53 -18.84 -19.11
CA GLU A 94 4.56 -19.79 -17.97
C GLU A 94 3.91 -19.23 -16.70
N VAL A 95 3.87 -17.91 -16.53
CA VAL A 95 3.26 -17.28 -15.35
C VAL A 95 1.75 -17.14 -15.49
N ARG A 96 1.25 -17.13 -16.73
CA ARG A 96 -0.17 -17.01 -17.09
C ARG A 96 -0.86 -18.37 -17.13
N ASP A 97 -0.11 -19.46 -17.29
CA ASP A 97 -0.64 -20.81 -17.33
C ASP A 97 -1.19 -21.28 -15.97
N VAL A 98 -2.10 -22.26 -16.04
CA VAL A 98 -2.69 -22.89 -14.85
C VAL A 98 -1.73 -23.95 -14.32
N HIS A 99 -1.20 -23.70 -13.13
CA HIS A 99 -0.31 -24.65 -12.45
C HIS A 99 -1.12 -25.65 -11.61
N PRO A 100 -0.74 -26.95 -11.53
CA PRO A 100 -1.44 -27.94 -10.71
C PRO A 100 -1.64 -27.54 -9.24
N SER A 101 -0.72 -26.75 -8.68
CA SER A 101 -0.84 -26.24 -7.31
C SER A 101 -1.97 -25.22 -7.09
N HIS A 102 -2.68 -24.80 -8.14
CA HIS A 102 -3.87 -23.95 -8.04
C HIS A 102 -5.10 -24.74 -7.58
N TYR A 103 -5.05 -26.07 -7.63
CA TYR A 103 -6.16 -26.91 -7.20
C TYR A 103 -6.52 -26.64 -5.73
N GLY A 104 -7.76 -26.18 -5.48
CA GLY A 104 -8.29 -25.89 -4.15
C GLY A 104 -7.81 -24.58 -3.51
N ARG A 105 -7.20 -23.66 -4.27
CA ARG A 105 -6.77 -22.33 -3.81
C ARG A 105 -7.47 -21.22 -4.58
#